data_AF-H1BBR1-F1
#
_entry.id   AF-H1BBR1-F1
#
_cell.length_a   1.000
_cell.length_b   1.000
_cell.length_c   1.000
_cell.angle_alpha   90.00
_cell.angle_beta   90.00
_cell.angle_gamma   90.00
#
_symmetry.space_group_name_H-M   'P 1'
#
loop_
_entity.id
_entity.type
_entity.pdbx_description
1 polymer ?
#
loop_
_entity_poly.entity_id
_entity_poly.type
_entity_poly.pdbx_seq_one_letter_code
_entity_poly.pdbx_strand_id
1 'polypeptide(L)'
;MKNENRVFRHVFLAMMVAVGVVISPILRVEGMCPMAHFINITVAVLMGPWYSFLCAVLIGVIRMAVMGIPPLALTGAVFGAALSGIFYKISKGNIWAAVLGEIIGTGIIGAIVSFPVMALLWGRNGLTWMFYVPSFFMGTVIGGSIAFVFLTSMQHSGMLLKMQRKLGGEQNVRETLESEKTAAAQS
;
A
#
# COMPACT_ATOMS: atom_id res chain seq x y z
N MET A 1 -0.06 -25.06 -13.51
CA MET A 1 0.92 -24.09 -12.96
C MET A 1 0.69 -22.63 -13.38
N LYS A 2 0.72 -22.22 -14.67
CA LYS A 2 0.56 -20.80 -15.07
C LYS A 2 -0.81 -20.17 -14.72
N ASN A 3 -1.89 -20.96 -14.74
CA ASN A 3 -3.24 -20.50 -14.37
C ASN A 3 -3.49 -20.52 -12.86
N GLU A 4 -2.90 -21.48 -12.14
CA GLU A 4 -3.03 -21.65 -10.69
C GLU A 4 -2.41 -20.46 -9.93
N ASN A 5 -1.23 -20.00 -10.37
CA ASN A 5 -0.61 -18.78 -9.83
C ASN A 5 -1.43 -17.53 -10.16
N ARG A 6 -2.18 -17.50 -11.28
CA ARG A 6 -3.10 -16.39 -11.55
C ARG A 6 -4.28 -16.40 -10.58
N VAL A 7 -4.92 -17.54 -10.38
CA VAL A 7 -6.05 -17.65 -9.42
C VAL A 7 -5.59 -17.24 -8.02
N PHE A 8 -4.44 -17.76 -7.55
CA PHE A 8 -3.88 -17.41 -6.25
C PHE A 8 -3.65 -15.89 -6.06
N ARG A 9 -3.14 -15.21 -7.09
CA ARG A 9 -2.97 -13.75 -7.09
C ARG A 9 -4.28 -13.00 -6.92
N HIS A 10 -5.32 -13.40 -7.65
CA HIS A 10 -6.63 -12.74 -7.57
C HIS A 10 -7.30 -13.01 -6.22
N VAL A 11 -7.18 -14.23 -5.68
CA VAL A 11 -7.70 -14.57 -4.36
C VAL A 11 -6.99 -13.75 -3.28
N PHE A 12 -5.66 -13.66 -3.32
CA PHE A 12 -4.90 -12.85 -2.37
C PHE A 12 -5.27 -11.36 -2.47
N LEU A 13 -5.38 -10.82 -3.69
CA LEU A 13 -5.85 -9.45 -3.90
C LEU A 13 -7.25 -9.24 -3.29
N ALA A 14 -8.19 -10.15 -3.56
CA ALA A 14 -9.55 -10.08 -3.03
C ALA A 14 -9.57 -10.14 -1.49
N MET A 15 -8.74 -10.98 -0.88
CA MET A 15 -8.57 -11.02 0.57
C MET A 15 -8.04 -9.69 1.11
N MET A 16 -7.03 -9.11 0.47
CA MET A 16 -6.49 -7.82 0.90
C MET A 16 -7.50 -6.69 0.77
N VAL A 17 -8.29 -6.69 -0.30
CA VAL A 17 -9.41 -5.75 -0.49
C VAL A 17 -10.45 -5.95 0.61
N ALA A 18 -10.86 -7.19 0.89
CA ALA A 18 -11.84 -7.49 1.93
C ALA A 18 -11.35 -7.02 3.32
N VAL A 19 -10.10 -7.31 3.67
CA VAL A 19 -9.46 -6.85 4.91
C VAL A 19 -9.46 -5.32 4.96
N GLY A 20 -9.07 -4.65 3.88
CA GLY A 20 -9.06 -3.19 3.79
C GLY A 20 -10.44 -2.55 3.93
N VAL A 21 -11.47 -3.18 3.38
CA VAL A 21 -12.86 -2.71 3.49
C VAL A 21 -13.40 -2.94 4.90
N VAL A 22 -13.26 -4.14 5.47
CA VAL A 22 -13.85 -4.52 6.77
C VAL A 22 -13.16 -3.86 7.95
N ILE A 23 -11.83 -3.73 7.92
CA ILE A 23 -11.08 -3.12 9.03
C ILE A 23 -11.15 -1.58 8.98
N SER A 24 -11.45 -1.00 7.81
CA SER A 24 -11.47 0.46 7.66
C SER A 24 -12.39 1.18 8.66
N PRO A 25 -13.61 0.74 8.99
CA PRO A 25 -14.44 1.44 9.98
C PRO A 25 -13.91 1.33 11.41
N ILE A 26 -13.22 0.24 11.74
CA ILE A 26 -12.76 -0.09 13.10
C ILE A 26 -11.52 0.72 13.47
N LEU A 27 -10.60 0.92 12.51
CA LEU A 27 -9.32 1.60 12.72
C LEU A 27 -9.21 2.93 11.96
N ARG A 28 -10.34 3.54 11.61
CA ARG A 28 -10.36 4.87 11.02
C ARG A 28 -10.68 5.91 12.08
N VAL A 29 -9.71 6.79 12.29
CA VAL A 29 -9.95 8.14 12.82
C VAL A 29 -10.02 9.07 11.60
N GLU A 30 -10.84 10.12 11.62
CA GLU A 30 -10.87 11.08 10.51
C GLU A 30 -9.44 11.58 10.23
N GLY A 31 -8.95 11.32 9.01
CA GLY A 31 -7.57 11.66 8.60
C GLY A 31 -6.49 10.63 8.92
N MET A 32 -6.75 9.57 9.70
CA MET A 32 -5.78 8.50 10.01
C MET A 32 -6.37 7.12 9.76
N CYS A 33 -5.83 6.40 8.78
CA CYS A 33 -6.22 5.02 8.45
C CYS A 33 -4.98 4.12 8.34
N PRO A 34 -4.29 3.82 9.45
CA PRO A 34 -3.00 3.11 9.45
C PRO A 34 -3.05 1.78 8.70
N MET A 35 -4.18 1.07 8.76
CA MET A 35 -4.35 -0.19 8.04
C MET A 35 -4.39 -0.04 6.51
N ALA A 36 -4.86 1.08 5.98
CA ALA A 36 -4.84 1.31 4.54
C ALA A 36 -3.40 1.43 4.03
N HIS A 37 -2.57 2.19 4.74
CA HIS A 37 -1.15 2.35 4.41
C HIS A 37 -0.38 1.02 4.56
N PHE A 38 -0.68 0.24 5.61
CA PHE A 38 -0.13 -1.10 5.78
C PHE A 38 -0.44 -2.01 4.57
N ILE A 39 -1.70 -2.05 4.14
CA ILE A 39 -2.15 -2.87 3.01
C ILE A 39 -1.49 -2.40 1.71
N ASN A 40 -1.43 -1.09 1.48
CA ASN A 40 -0.79 -0.51 0.30
C ASN A 40 0.66 -0.98 0.15
N ILE A 41 1.47 -0.81 1.21
CA ILE A 41 2.88 -1.20 1.20
C ILE A 41 3.02 -2.72 1.08
N THR A 42 2.19 -3.49 1.78
CA THR A 42 2.24 -4.96 1.74
C THR A 42 1.93 -5.50 0.33
N VAL A 43 0.88 -5.01 -0.32
CA VAL A 43 0.54 -5.41 -1.69
C VAL A 43 1.58 -4.90 -2.68
N ALA A 44 2.12 -3.69 -2.49
CA ALA A 44 3.19 -3.14 -3.31
C ALA A 44 4.44 -4.03 -3.29
N VAL A 45 4.86 -4.48 -2.11
CA VAL A 45 6.03 -5.33 -1.93
C VAL A 45 5.80 -6.76 -2.43
N LEU A 46 4.60 -7.33 -2.23
CA LEU A 46 4.32 -8.72 -2.59
C LEU A 46 3.92 -8.91 -4.07
N MET A 47 3.19 -7.96 -4.64
CA MET A 47 2.55 -8.10 -5.96
C MET A 47 2.97 -7.04 -6.98
N GLY A 48 3.68 -6.00 -6.55
CA GLY A 48 4.16 -4.91 -7.41
C GLY A 48 3.17 -3.75 -7.59
N PRO A 49 3.58 -2.71 -8.34
CA PRO A 49 2.87 -1.42 -8.42
C PRO A 49 1.48 -1.50 -9.05
N TRP A 50 1.27 -2.38 -10.03
CA TRP A 50 -0.03 -2.47 -10.71
C TRP A 50 -1.11 -3.06 -9.80
N TYR A 51 -0.77 -4.10 -9.04
CA TYR A 51 -1.70 -4.75 -8.12
C TYR A 51 -1.94 -3.92 -6.86
N SER A 52 -0.94 -3.20 -6.36
CA SER A 52 -1.14 -2.27 -5.24
C SER A 52 -2.05 -1.12 -5.62
N PHE A 53 -1.85 -0.51 -6.79
CA PHE A 53 -2.75 0.51 -7.33
C PHE A 53 -4.18 -0.02 -7.47
N LEU A 54 -4.35 -1.18 -8.11
CA LEU A 54 -5.66 -1.80 -8.27
C LEU A 54 -6.33 -2.11 -6.92
N CYS A 55 -5.57 -2.61 -5.94
CA CYS A 55 -6.06 -2.87 -4.59
C CYS A 55 -6.60 -1.58 -3.94
N ALA A 56 -5.84 -0.49 -3.98
CA ALA A 56 -6.23 0.80 -3.41
C ALA A 56 -7.49 1.35 -4.09
N VAL A 57 -7.58 1.24 -5.42
CA VAL A 57 -8.78 1.64 -6.18
C VAL A 57 -9.99 0.82 -5.76
N LEU A 58 -9.88 -0.50 -5.71
CA LEU A 58 -10.99 -1.39 -5.33
C LEU A 58 -11.48 -1.11 -3.91
N ILE A 59 -10.56 -0.99 -2.94
CA ILE A 59 -10.91 -0.64 -1.56
C ILE A 59 -11.63 0.71 -1.50
N GLY A 60 -11.11 1.73 -2.18
CA GLY A 60 -11.72 3.05 -2.16
C GLY A 60 -13.09 3.10 -2.83
N VAL A 61 -13.26 2.45 -3.98
CA VAL A 61 -14.57 2.36 -4.68
C VAL A 61 -15.60 1.65 -3.82
N ILE A 62 -15.26 0.50 -3.22
CA ILE A 62 -16.19 -0.25 -2.36
C ILE A 62 -16.57 0.59 -1.13
N ARG A 63 -15.61 1.28 -0.52
CA ARG A 63 -15.86 2.16 0.64
C ARG A 63 -16.78 3.33 0.28
N MET A 64 -16.61 3.92 -0.90
CA MET A 64 -17.49 5.00 -1.37
C MET A 64 -18.90 4.48 -1.63
N ALA A 65 -19.03 3.35 -2.34
CA ALA A 65 -20.32 2.81 -2.76
C ALA A 65 -21.14 2.19 -1.61
N VAL A 66 -20.49 1.49 -0.69
CA VAL A 66 -21.18 0.70 0.35
C VAL A 66 -21.24 1.43 1.69
N MET A 67 -20.23 2.24 2.01
CA MET A 67 -20.10 2.87 3.33
C MET A 67 -20.31 4.38 3.31
N GLY A 68 -20.59 5.00 2.15
CA GLY A 68 -20.78 6.44 2.03
C GLY A 68 -19.55 7.27 2.41
N ILE A 69 -18.37 6.64 2.39
CA ILE A 69 -17.11 7.26 2.79
C ILE A 69 -16.68 8.27 1.72
N PRO A 70 -16.25 9.49 2.08
CA PRO A 70 -15.80 10.47 1.10
C PRO A 70 -14.58 9.99 0.29
N PRO A 71 -14.46 10.41 -0.99
CA PRO A 71 -13.39 10.04 -1.92
C PRO A 71 -12.00 10.49 -1.47
N LEU A 72 -11.93 11.35 -0.45
CA LEU A 72 -10.73 11.79 0.25
C LEU A 72 -9.70 10.67 0.48
N ALA A 73 -10.17 9.50 0.95
CA ALA A 73 -9.28 8.39 1.26
C ALA A 73 -8.86 7.60 0.00
N LEU A 74 -9.64 7.68 -1.09
CA LEU A 74 -9.32 7.06 -2.37
C LEU A 74 -8.21 7.85 -3.08
N THR A 75 -8.32 9.18 -3.15
CA THR A 75 -7.36 10.00 -3.88
C THR A 75 -5.97 9.96 -3.27
N GLY A 76 -5.84 9.94 -1.94
CA GLY A 76 -4.54 9.75 -1.30
C GLY A 76 -3.97 8.34 -1.47
N ALA A 77 -4.78 7.31 -1.23
CA ALA A 77 -4.32 5.93 -1.19
C ALA A 77 -3.82 5.42 -2.55
N VAL A 78 -4.38 5.88 -3.67
CA VAL A 78 -3.94 5.44 -5.00
C VAL A 78 -2.52 5.91 -5.33
N PHE A 79 -2.15 7.14 -4.95
CA PHE A 79 -0.80 7.65 -5.16
C PHE A 79 0.21 6.96 -4.23
N GLY A 80 -0.15 6.76 -2.96
CA GLY A 80 0.69 5.98 -2.04
C GLY A 80 0.95 4.57 -2.52
N ALA A 81 -0.11 3.82 -2.87
CA ALA A 81 0.01 2.45 -3.32
C ALA A 81 0.84 2.32 -4.61
N ALA A 82 0.66 3.24 -5.56
CA ALA A 82 1.42 3.26 -6.79
C ALA A 82 2.90 3.60 -6.53
N LEU A 83 3.18 4.69 -5.82
CA LEU A 83 4.55 5.13 -5.54
C LEU A 83 5.31 4.15 -4.64
N SER A 84 4.63 3.54 -3.66
CA SER A 84 5.20 2.47 -2.84
C SER A 84 5.70 1.31 -3.71
N GLY A 85 4.89 0.84 -4.66
CA GLY A 85 5.27 -0.23 -5.58
C GLY A 85 6.36 0.17 -6.57
N ILE A 86 6.33 1.40 -7.07
CA ILE A 86 7.34 1.94 -8.00
C ILE A 86 8.68 2.06 -7.29
N PHE A 87 8.71 2.66 -6.09
CA PHE A 87 9.96 2.84 -5.34
C PHE A 87 10.53 1.52 -4.88
N TYR A 88 9.70 0.56 -4.47
CA TYR A 88 10.14 -0.80 -4.18
C TYR A 88 10.80 -1.48 -5.39
N LYS A 89 10.20 -1.31 -6.58
CA LYS A 89 10.72 -1.86 -7.83
C LYS A 89 12.04 -1.20 -8.26
N ILE A 90 12.12 0.13 -8.21
CA ILE A 90 13.31 0.90 -8.63
C ILE A 90 14.47 0.64 -7.67
N SER A 91 14.20 0.54 -6.37
CA SER A 91 15.19 0.21 -5.34
C SER A 91 15.61 -1.27 -5.31
N LYS A 92 15.12 -2.08 -6.25
CA LYS A 92 15.43 -3.50 -6.40
C LYS A 92 15.10 -4.35 -5.16
N GLY A 93 14.08 -3.97 -4.39
CA GLY A 93 13.61 -4.76 -3.25
C GLY A 93 13.81 -4.13 -1.88
N ASN A 94 14.19 -2.86 -1.80
CA ASN A 94 14.33 -2.19 -0.52
C ASN A 94 12.96 -1.83 0.09
N ILE A 95 12.60 -2.46 1.21
CA ILE A 95 11.34 -2.22 1.92
C ILE A 95 11.23 -0.75 2.38
N TRP A 96 12.34 -0.11 2.77
CA TRP A 96 12.33 1.31 3.13
C TRP A 96 11.90 2.21 1.97
N ALA A 97 12.27 1.87 0.75
CA ALA A 97 11.83 2.62 -0.43
C ALA A 97 10.32 2.50 -0.63
N ALA A 98 9.73 1.33 -0.35
CA ALA A 98 8.28 1.14 -0.39
C ALA A 98 7.56 2.01 0.65
N VAL A 99 8.08 2.09 1.87
CA VAL A 99 7.54 2.94 2.94
C VAL A 99 7.66 4.42 2.57
N LEU A 100 8.81 4.86 2.05
CA LEU A 100 9.01 6.22 1.57
C LEU A 100 8.04 6.58 0.44
N GLY A 101 7.79 5.66 -0.49
CA GLY A 101 6.80 5.85 -1.56
C GLY A 101 5.39 6.08 -1.02
N GLU A 102 4.99 5.39 0.05
CA GLU A 102 3.68 5.61 0.71
C GLU A 102 3.63 6.95 1.46
N ILE A 103 4.70 7.33 2.16
CA ILE A 103 4.79 8.62 2.86
C ILE A 103 4.69 9.78 1.87
N ILE A 104 5.44 9.73 0.77
CA ILE A 104 5.40 10.76 -0.27
C ILE A 104 4.06 10.73 -1.01
N GLY A 105 3.61 9.53 -1.39
CA GLY A 105 2.41 9.37 -2.21
C GLY A 105 1.12 9.70 -1.48
N THR A 106 0.88 9.14 -0.29
CA THR A 106 -0.34 9.46 0.46
C THR A 106 -0.17 10.66 1.37
N GLY A 107 0.96 10.78 2.06
CA GLY A 107 1.19 11.83 3.07
C GLY A 107 1.40 13.22 2.49
N ILE A 108 2.01 13.34 1.30
CA ILE A 108 2.27 14.64 0.66
C ILE A 108 1.37 14.83 -0.55
N ILE A 109 1.58 14.05 -1.61
CA ILE A 109 0.86 14.23 -2.89
C ILE A 109 -0.63 13.99 -2.68
N GLY A 110 -0.96 12.88 -2.04
CA GLY A 110 -2.32 12.48 -1.73
C GLY A 110 -3.05 13.51 -0.90
N ALA A 111 -2.42 14.06 0.13
CA ALA A 111 -3.00 15.09 0.98
C ALA A 111 -3.23 16.42 0.22
N ILE A 112 -2.30 16.83 -0.65
CA ILE A 112 -2.44 18.03 -1.47
C ILE A 112 -3.57 17.87 -2.50
N VAL A 113 -3.60 16.75 -3.24
CA VAL A 113 -4.61 16.47 -4.28
C VAL A 113 -5.99 16.25 -3.66
N SER A 114 -6.05 15.75 -2.44
CA SER A 114 -7.29 15.52 -1.72
C SER A 114 -8.04 16.80 -1.35
N PHE A 115 -7.34 17.93 -1.20
CA PHE A 115 -7.95 19.23 -0.87
C PHE A 115 -8.93 19.73 -1.96
N PRO A 116 -8.54 19.90 -3.24
CA PRO A 116 -9.47 20.32 -4.29
C PRO A 116 -10.57 19.30 -4.52
N VAL A 117 -10.29 18.01 -4.36
CA VAL A 117 -11.28 16.93 -4.48
C VAL A 117 -12.37 17.08 -3.43
N MET A 118 -12.02 17.38 -2.18
CA MET A 118 -12.99 17.59 -1.10
C MET A 118 -13.77 18.89 -1.22
N ALA A 119 -13.12 19.97 -1.66
CA ALA A 119 -13.77 21.26 -1.85
C ALA A 119 -14.77 21.21 -3.03
N LEU A 120 -14.38 20.62 -4.16
CA LEU A 120 -15.16 20.65 -5.40
C LEU A 120 -16.21 19.53 -5.50
N LEU A 121 -15.89 18.30 -5.06
CA LEU A 121 -16.79 17.15 -5.24
C LEU A 121 -17.64 16.85 -4.02
N TRP A 122 -17.22 17.27 -2.81
CA TRP A 122 -17.90 16.91 -1.55
C TRP A 122 -18.46 18.13 -0.79
N GLY A 123 -18.14 19.36 -1.22
CA GLY A 123 -18.71 20.59 -0.65
C GLY A 123 -18.30 20.92 0.78
N ARG A 124 -17.31 20.22 1.36
CA ARG A 124 -16.77 20.51 2.70
C ARG A 124 -15.67 21.56 2.61
N ASN A 125 -16.04 22.84 2.70
CA ASN A 125 -15.11 23.99 2.64
C ASN A 125 -14.38 24.28 3.98
N GLY A 126 -14.66 23.53 5.05
CA GLY A 126 -14.16 23.82 6.41
C GLY A 126 -12.88 23.12 6.84
N LEU A 127 -12.35 22.16 6.06
CA LEU A 127 -11.16 21.37 6.42
C LEU A 127 -10.00 21.71 5.48
N THR A 128 -9.08 22.52 5.97
CA THR A 128 -7.92 23.02 5.23
C THR A 128 -6.86 21.92 5.05
N TRP A 129 -5.98 22.06 4.05
CA TRP A 129 -4.82 21.18 3.83
C TRP A 129 -3.99 20.95 5.11
N MET A 130 -3.94 21.94 5.99
CA MET A 130 -3.23 21.92 7.27
C MET A 130 -3.80 20.93 8.30
N PHE A 131 -5.03 20.43 8.12
CA PHE A 131 -5.60 19.35 8.92
C PHE A 131 -5.33 17.96 8.31
N TYR A 132 -5.43 17.86 6.98
CA TYR A 132 -5.27 16.59 6.27
C TYR A 132 -3.82 16.14 6.17
N VAL A 133 -2.88 17.04 5.84
CA VAL A 133 -1.46 16.68 5.66
C VAL A 133 -0.86 16.06 6.93
N PRO A 134 -1.00 16.66 8.14
CA PRO A 134 -0.47 16.04 9.35
C PRO A 134 -1.12 14.70 9.67
N SER A 135 -2.43 14.59 9.47
CA SER A 135 -3.18 13.36 9.77
C SER A 135 -2.77 12.22 8.84
N PHE A 136 -2.70 12.47 7.53
CA PHE A 136 -2.26 11.47 6.55
C PHE A 136 -0.80 11.09 6.78
N PHE A 137 0.07 12.06 7.07
CA PHE A 137 1.47 11.79 7.38
C PHE A 137 1.63 10.92 8.62
N MET A 138 0.91 11.21 9.71
CA MET A 138 0.95 10.36 10.91
C MET A 138 0.39 8.95 10.62
N GLY A 139 -0.68 8.86 9.81
CA GLY A 139 -1.22 7.60 9.34
C GLY A 139 -0.20 6.77 8.54
N THR A 140 0.53 7.38 7.61
CA THR A 140 1.55 6.71 6.79
C THR A 140 2.76 6.30 7.62
N VAL A 141 3.15 7.09 8.63
CA VAL A 141 4.23 6.72 9.56
C VAL A 141 3.82 5.50 10.38
N ILE A 142 2.64 5.51 11.02
CA ILE A 142 2.19 4.38 11.85
C ILE A 142 2.01 3.12 11.00
N GLY A 143 1.23 3.22 9.92
CA GLY A 143 0.98 2.08 9.02
C GLY A 143 2.25 1.59 8.33
N GLY A 144 3.14 2.52 7.95
CA GLY A 144 4.44 2.25 7.34
C GLY A 144 5.41 1.56 8.29
N SER A 145 5.48 1.96 9.56
CA SER A 145 6.28 1.28 10.57
C SER A 145 5.80 -0.16 10.80
N ILE A 146 4.48 -0.38 10.89
CA ILE A 146 3.91 -1.72 11.05
C ILE A 146 4.23 -2.59 9.81
N ALA A 147 4.05 -2.04 8.61
CA ALA A 147 4.39 -2.74 7.37
C ALA A 147 5.88 -3.06 7.27
N PHE A 148 6.73 -2.12 7.67
CA PHE A 148 8.18 -2.29 7.68
C PHE A 148 8.61 -3.46 8.56
N VAL A 149 8.14 -3.49 9.81
CA VAL A 149 8.45 -4.59 10.74
C VAL A 149 7.93 -5.93 10.21
N PHE A 150 6.68 -5.96 9.74
CA PHE A 150 6.07 -7.17 9.19
C PHE A 150 6.82 -7.72 7.97
N LEU A 151 7.12 -6.87 6.99
CA LEU A 151 7.78 -7.26 5.75
C LEU A 151 9.26 -7.64 5.99
N THR A 152 9.95 -6.93 6.88
CA THR A 152 11.34 -7.25 7.25
C THR A 152 11.41 -8.61 7.96
N SER A 153 10.45 -8.91 8.84
CA SER A 153 10.33 -10.22 9.48
C SER A 153 10.09 -11.35 8.45
N MET A 154 9.25 -11.11 7.44
CA MET A 154 9.07 -12.05 6.32
C MET A 154 10.31 -12.19 5.45
N GLN A 155 11.10 -11.11 5.28
CA GLN A 155 12.35 -11.16 4.52
C GLN A 155 13.39 -12.04 5.22
N HIS A 156 13.58 -11.84 6.52
CA HIS A 156 14.53 -12.62 7.33
C HIS A 156 14.19 -14.10 7.39
N SER A 157 12.89 -14.45 7.47
CA SER A 157 12.44 -15.84 7.42
C SER A 157 12.49 -16.47 6.01
N GLY A 158 12.82 -15.69 4.98
CA GLY A 158 12.79 -16.13 3.58
C GLY A 158 11.38 -16.39 3.03
N MET A 159 10.34 -16.05 3.80
CA MET A 159 8.94 -16.19 3.42
C MET A 159 8.56 -15.19 2.34
N LEU A 160 9.14 -13.98 2.39
CA LEU A 160 8.88 -12.91 1.44
C LEU A 160 9.10 -13.38 -0.01
N LEU A 161 10.26 -14.00 -0.26
CA LEU A 161 10.63 -14.49 -1.58
C LEU A 161 9.72 -15.62 -2.07
N LYS A 162 9.33 -16.53 -1.17
CA LYS A 162 8.38 -17.61 -1.46
C LYS A 162 7.01 -17.04 -1.84
N MET A 163 6.52 -16.03 -1.11
CA MET A 163 5.26 -15.36 -1.40
C MET A 163 5.32 -14.59 -2.73
N GLN A 164 6.38 -13.83 -2.98
CA GLN A 164 6.56 -13.11 -4.24
C GLN A 164 6.62 -14.06 -5.44
N ARG A 165 7.23 -15.24 -5.32
CA ARG A 165 7.22 -16.26 -6.39
C ARG A 165 5.81 -16.77 -6.69
N LYS A 166 4.98 -17.00 -5.67
CA LYS A 166 3.58 -17.44 -5.82
C LYS A 166 2.66 -16.32 -6.33
N LEU A 167 2.87 -15.10 -5.85
CA LEU A 167 2.06 -13.92 -6.14
C LEU A 167 2.53 -13.14 -7.38
N GLY A 168 3.57 -13.61 -8.07
CA GLY A 168 4.11 -12.96 -9.26
C GLY A 168 4.60 -11.54 -8.99
N GLY A 169 5.32 -11.34 -7.88
CA GLY A 169 6.04 -10.09 -7.58
C GLY A 169 7.09 -9.76 -8.66
N GLU A 170 7.73 -8.60 -8.59
CA GLU A 170 8.64 -8.16 -9.65
C GLU A 170 9.85 -9.10 -9.82
N GLN A 171 10.18 -9.48 -11.06
CA GLN A 171 11.22 -10.49 -11.34
C GLN A 171 12.63 -9.97 -10.99
N ASN A 172 12.96 -8.76 -11.41
CA ASN A 172 14.24 -8.10 -11.11
C ASN A 172 14.49 -7.95 -9.60
N VAL A 173 13.42 -7.70 -8.83
CA VAL A 173 13.49 -7.65 -7.37
C VAL A 173 13.77 -9.02 -6.78
N ARG A 174 13.07 -10.06 -7.25
CA ARG A 174 13.30 -11.44 -6.81
C ARG A 174 14.73 -11.90 -7.08
N GLU A 175 15.27 -11.61 -8.26
CA GLU A 175 16.65 -11.92 -8.63
C GLU A 175 17.66 -11.25 -7.68
N THR A 176 17.42 -9.98 -7.31
CA THR A 176 18.27 -9.23 -6.37
C THR A 176 18.22 -9.87 -4.97
N LEU A 177 17.03 -10.13 -4.43
CA LEU A 177 16.87 -10.74 -3.11
C LEU A 177 17.43 -12.18 -3.05
N GLU A 178 17.35 -12.94 -4.14
CA GLU A 178 17.97 -14.27 -4.26
C GLU A 178 19.50 -14.19 -4.24
N SER A 179 20.09 -13.21 -4.92
CA SER A 179 21.55 -12.99 -4.88
C SER A 179 22.04 -12.60 -3.49
N GLU A 180 21.33 -11.72 -2.77
CA GLU A 180 21.69 -11.29 -1.42
C GLU A 180 21.62 -12.45 -0.42
N LYS A 181 20.57 -13.27 -0.53
CA LYS A 181 20.41 -14.44 0.33
C LYS A 181 21.49 -15.50 0.07
N THR A 182 21.90 -15.67 -1.18
CA THR A 182 22.97 -16.62 -1.54
C THR A 182 24.32 -16.12 -1.03
N ALA A 183 24.61 -14.83 -1.16
CA ALA A 183 25.83 -14.21 -0.60
C ALA A 183 25.89 -14.35 0.93
N ALA A 184 24.77 -14.11 1.63
CA ALA A 184 24.70 -14.24 3.08
C ALA A 184 24.80 -15.69 3.60
N ALA A 185 24.49 -16.68 2.77
CA ALA A 185 24.66 -18.10 3.12
C ALA A 185 26.10 -18.60 2.90
N GLN A 186 26.93 -17.83 2.20
CA GLN A 186 28.33 -18.15 1.89
C GLN A 186 29.33 -17.39 2.79
N SER A 187 28.86 -16.42 3.59
CA SER A 187 29.62 -15.67 4.60
C SER A 187 29.44 -16.23 5.99
#